data_AF-A0ABD2VXH2-F1
#
_entry.id   AF-A0ABD2VXH2-F1
#
_cell.length_a   1.000
_cell.length_b   1.000
_cell.length_c   1.000
_cell.angle_alpha   90.00
_cell.angle_beta   90.00
_cell.angle_gamma   90.00
#
_symmetry.space_group_name_H-M   'P 1'
#
loop_
_entity.id
_entity.type
_entity.pdbx_description
1 polymer ?
#
loop_
_entity_poly.entity_id
_entity_poly.type
_entity_poly.pdbx_seq_one_letter_code
_entity_poly.pdbx_strand_id
1 'polypeptide(L)'
;MRFERARSSRSFFCFHLQLSAVSPSPISSIVGPVTLKFRVARARILLAGSRAEVDLDADVKLLHGEVLLIEDCARLYSPLGDTDRRHRWTEKLLYAEEEYWERLSSAKDQYAKAMTRKYSEFKDILFKPLADLAKVIFDFCQRIQEWLENWPGESFKPSDLFPASLWSAYWAYLERYAEARRTLDRLEAEDSPLLRFLEQRQAAAKYSPSALLLLPVSSLYFYRNT
;
A
#
# COMPACT_ATOMS: atom_id res chain seq x y z
N MET A 1 -15.47 13.52 -20.74
CA MET A 1 -14.57 12.35 -20.64
C MET A 1 -13.30 12.64 -21.44
N ARG A 2 -12.15 12.80 -20.78
CA ARG A 2 -10.85 12.88 -21.45
C ARG A 2 -10.03 11.70 -20.94
N PHE A 3 -9.49 10.90 -21.85
CA PHE A 3 -8.74 9.68 -21.53
C PHE A 3 -7.29 9.90 -21.94
N GLU A 4 -6.36 9.85 -20.99
CA GLU A 4 -4.93 9.83 -21.29
C GLU A 4 -4.33 8.49 -20.88
N ARG A 5 -3.67 7.84 -21.84
CA ARG A 5 -2.98 6.57 -21.65
C ARG A 5 -1.49 6.86 -21.54
N ALA A 6 -0.93 6.79 -20.33
CA ALA A 6 0.51 6.79 -20.15
C ALA A 6 1.02 5.36 -20.28
N ARG A 7 1.85 5.07 -21.29
CA ARG A 7 2.58 3.79 -21.37
C ARG A 7 3.85 3.91 -20.54
N SER A 8 3.86 3.25 -19.39
CA SER A 8 5.06 2.85 -18.64
C SER A 8 4.99 1.35 -18.41
N SER A 9 6.05 0.70 -17.94
CA SER A 9 6.15 -0.77 -17.71
C SER A 9 5.03 -1.34 -16.82
N ARG A 10 4.30 -0.48 -16.11
CA ARG A 10 2.98 -0.74 -15.53
C ARG A 10 1.93 0.06 -16.33
N SER A 11 0.90 -0.62 -16.85
CA SER A 11 -0.17 0.06 -17.58
C SER A 11 -1.04 0.84 -16.59
N PHE A 12 -0.77 2.14 -16.45
CA PHE A 12 -1.56 3.04 -15.62
C PHE A 12 -2.67 3.67 -16.45
N PHE A 13 -3.89 3.61 -15.93
CA PHE A 13 -5.00 4.39 -16.47
C PHE A 13 -5.38 5.47 -15.45
N CYS A 14 -5.14 6.72 -15.81
CA CYS A 14 -5.56 7.87 -15.01
C CYS A 14 -6.95 8.30 -15.49
N PHE A 15 -7.93 8.30 -14.58
CA PHE A 15 -9.29 8.70 -14.91
C PHE A 15 -9.69 9.92 -14.10
N HIS A 16 -9.91 11.03 -14.80
CA HIS A 16 -10.64 12.17 -14.24
C HIS A 16 -12.15 11.89 -14.35
N LEU A 17 -12.69 11.30 -13.29
CA LEU A 17 -14.07 10.86 -13.23
C LEU A 17 -14.99 12.01 -12.77
N GLN A 18 -15.50 12.81 -13.70
CA GLN A 18 -16.72 13.59 -13.44
C GLN A 18 -17.91 12.65 -13.60
N LEU A 19 -18.25 11.94 -12.53
CA LEU A 19 -19.33 10.95 -12.54
C LEU A 19 -20.63 11.57 -12.06
N SER A 20 -21.68 11.38 -12.85
CA SER A 20 -23.06 11.49 -12.38
C SER A 20 -23.39 10.25 -11.56
N ALA A 21 -22.90 10.20 -10.33
CA ALA A 21 -23.21 9.13 -9.39
C ALA A 21 -24.22 9.61 -8.36
N VAL A 22 -25.23 8.78 -8.09
CA VAL A 22 -26.25 9.08 -7.09
C VAL A 22 -25.87 8.34 -5.80
N SER A 23 -25.56 9.09 -4.75
CA SER A 23 -25.40 8.55 -3.41
C SER A 23 -26.76 8.12 -2.84
N PRO A 24 -26.85 7.01 -2.10
CA PRO A 24 -25.78 6.07 -1.77
C PRO A 24 -25.56 5.04 -2.89
N SER A 25 -24.32 4.90 -3.35
CA SER A 25 -23.87 3.83 -4.26
C SER A 25 -22.43 3.46 -3.95
N PRO A 26 -22.04 2.19 -4.10
CA PRO A 26 -20.65 1.78 -3.86
C PRO A 26 -19.73 2.23 -4.99
N ILE A 27 -18.47 2.52 -4.68
CA ILE A 27 -17.45 2.91 -5.67
C ILE A 27 -17.26 1.82 -6.75
N SER A 28 -17.46 0.55 -6.41
CA SER A 28 -17.45 -0.58 -7.36
C SER A 28 -18.41 -0.40 -8.54
N SER A 29 -19.57 0.23 -8.33
CA SER A 29 -20.58 0.47 -9.38
C SER A 29 -20.07 1.36 -10.52
N ILE A 30 -19.05 2.15 -10.24
CA ILE A 30 -18.45 3.14 -11.13
C ILE A 30 -17.19 2.59 -11.77
N VAL A 31 -16.36 1.97 -10.93
CA VAL A 31 -15.09 1.40 -11.36
C VAL A 31 -15.32 0.19 -12.25
N GLY A 32 -16.31 -0.66 -11.95
CA GLY A 32 -16.60 -1.90 -12.65
C GLY A 32 -16.78 -1.73 -14.17
N PRO A 33 -17.64 -0.82 -14.65
CA PRO A 33 -17.79 -0.55 -16.08
C PRO A 33 -16.48 -0.08 -16.75
N VAL A 34 -15.64 0.66 -16.03
CA VAL A 34 -14.35 1.14 -16.55
C VAL A 34 -13.36 -0.01 -16.65
N THR A 35 -13.20 -0.83 -15.61
CA THR A 35 -12.29 -1.98 -15.62
C THR A 35 -12.68 -2.99 -16.71
N LEU A 36 -13.98 -3.22 -16.92
CA LEU A 36 -14.49 -4.04 -18.01
C LEU A 36 -14.17 -3.45 -19.38
N LYS A 37 -14.44 -2.15 -19.59
CA LYS A 37 -14.17 -1.46 -20.86
C LYS A 37 -12.70 -1.54 -21.26
N PHE A 38 -11.78 -1.44 -20.30
CA PHE A 38 -10.34 -1.48 -20.53
C PHE A 38 -9.72 -2.88 -20.36
N ARG A 39 -10.53 -3.91 -20.09
CA ARG A 39 -10.10 -5.31 -19.88
C ARG A 39 -8.99 -5.44 -18.84
N VAL A 40 -9.11 -4.68 -17.75
CA VAL A 40 -8.17 -4.74 -16.63
C VAL A 40 -8.33 -6.09 -15.94
N ALA A 41 -7.29 -6.93 -15.98
CA ALA A 41 -7.39 -8.31 -15.49
C ALA A 41 -7.35 -8.39 -13.96
N ARG A 42 -6.52 -7.55 -13.31
CA ARG A 42 -6.49 -7.43 -11.86
C ARG A 42 -6.44 -5.97 -11.45
N ALA A 43 -7.61 -5.35 -11.26
CA ALA A 43 -7.70 -3.93 -10.97
C ALA A 43 -7.32 -3.61 -9.51
N ARG A 44 -6.44 -2.63 -9.34
CA ARG A 44 -6.23 -1.93 -8.07
C ARG A 44 -6.56 -0.45 -8.24
N ILE A 45 -7.35 0.08 -7.32
CA ILE A 45 -7.86 1.44 -7.38
C ILE A 45 -7.17 2.26 -6.31
N LEU A 46 -6.51 3.33 -6.72
CA LEU A 46 -5.72 4.18 -5.84
C LEU A 46 -6.16 5.64 -5.96
N LEU A 47 -6.03 6.40 -4.87
CA LEU A 47 -6.16 7.86 -4.90
C LEU A 47 -4.91 8.47 -5.55
N ALA A 48 -5.09 9.37 -6.53
CA ALA A 48 -3.95 9.93 -7.28
C ALA A 48 -2.99 10.74 -6.41
N GLY A 49 -3.49 11.43 -5.39
CA GLY A 49 -2.68 12.30 -4.53
C GLY A 49 -1.80 11.55 -3.52
N SER A 50 -2.19 10.35 -3.10
CA SER A 50 -1.53 9.61 -2.01
C SER A 50 -1.16 8.17 -2.35
N ARG A 51 -1.62 7.65 -3.50
CA ARG A 51 -1.58 6.24 -3.88
C ARG A 51 -2.21 5.31 -2.83
N ALA A 52 -3.05 5.82 -1.93
CA ALA A 52 -3.79 5.00 -0.99
C ALA A 52 -4.83 4.16 -1.73
N GLU A 53 -4.92 2.88 -1.36
CA GLU A 53 -5.90 1.96 -1.93
C GLU A 53 -7.31 2.37 -1.51
N VAL A 54 -8.24 2.35 -2.46
CA VAL A 54 -9.63 2.77 -2.27
C VAL A 54 -10.48 1.57 -1.81
N ASP A 55 -11.35 1.81 -0.84
CA ASP A 55 -12.41 0.88 -0.47
C ASP A 55 -13.52 0.89 -1.52
N LEU A 56 -13.74 -0.24 -2.18
CA LEU A 56 -14.73 -0.34 -3.25
C LEU A 56 -16.17 -0.37 -2.75
N ASP A 57 -16.37 -0.69 -1.47
CA ASP A 57 -17.68 -0.76 -0.84
C ASP A 57 -18.09 0.58 -0.22
N ALA A 58 -17.15 1.54 -0.14
CA ALA A 58 -17.41 2.89 0.33
C ALA A 58 -18.34 3.66 -0.62
N ASP A 59 -19.05 4.65 -0.07
CA ASP A 59 -19.99 5.48 -0.80
C ASP A 59 -19.26 6.43 -1.76
N VAL A 60 -19.73 6.51 -3.00
CA VAL A 60 -19.14 7.36 -4.05
C VAL A 60 -19.06 8.84 -3.64
N LYS A 61 -19.92 9.32 -2.73
CA LYS A 61 -19.84 10.71 -2.24
C LYS A 61 -18.46 11.07 -1.67
N LEU A 62 -17.71 10.08 -1.17
CA LEU A 62 -16.38 10.26 -0.58
C LEU A 62 -15.28 10.50 -1.63
N LEU A 63 -15.59 10.32 -2.92
CA LEU A 63 -14.68 10.59 -4.04
C LEU A 63 -14.90 11.96 -4.68
N HIS A 64 -15.74 12.82 -4.10
CA HIS A 64 -16.04 14.10 -4.72
C HIS A 64 -14.79 15.00 -4.80
N GLY A 65 -14.36 15.33 -6.02
CA GLY A 65 -13.15 16.12 -6.28
C GLY A 65 -11.84 15.31 -6.27
N GLU A 66 -11.90 14.00 -6.06
CA GLU A 66 -10.73 13.12 -6.07
C GLU A 66 -10.48 12.51 -7.46
N VAL A 67 -9.21 12.27 -7.78
CA VAL A 67 -8.81 11.58 -9.01
C VAL A 67 -8.43 10.15 -8.68
N LEU A 68 -9.01 9.19 -9.41
CA LEU A 68 -8.71 7.78 -9.25
C LEU A 68 -7.69 7.31 -10.28
N LEU A 69 -6.73 6.53 -9.81
CA LEU A 69 -5.82 5.74 -10.62
C LEU A 69 -6.32 4.30 -10.63
N ILE A 70 -6.46 3.72 -11.82
CA ILE A 70 -6.76 2.30 -12.00
C ILE A 70 -5.51 1.66 -12.57
N GLU A 71 -4.92 0.77 -11.78
CA GLU A 71 -3.73 0.02 -12.16
C GLU A 71 -4.13 -1.42 -12.50
N ASP A 72 -3.61 -1.93 -13.61
CA ASP A 72 -3.66 -3.38 -13.88
C ASP A 72 -2.48 -4.06 -13.19
N CYS A 73 -2.77 -4.76 -12.11
CA CYS A 73 -1.81 -5.51 -11.32
C CYS A 73 -1.62 -6.95 -11.85
N ALA A 74 -2.07 -7.25 -13.08
CA ALA A 74 -1.71 -8.49 -13.75
C ALA A 74 -0.19 -8.54 -13.97
N ARG A 75 0.50 -9.29 -13.11
CA ARG A 75 1.95 -9.42 -13.14
C ARG A 75 2.38 -10.34 -14.27
N LEU A 76 3.36 -9.90 -15.05
CA LEU A 76 4.08 -10.75 -15.98
C LEU A 76 5.20 -11.42 -15.20
N TYR A 77 5.16 -12.74 -15.15
CA TYR A 77 6.22 -13.49 -14.52
C TYR A 77 7.20 -14.02 -15.58
N SER A 78 8.48 -14.15 -15.21
CA SER A 78 9.50 -14.71 -16.10
C SER A 78 9.21 -16.18 -16.41
N PRO A 79 9.42 -16.63 -17.67
CA PRO A 79 9.38 -18.05 -18.02
C PRO A 79 10.37 -18.89 -17.20
N LEU A 80 11.46 -18.29 -16.71
CA LEU A 80 12.46 -18.98 -15.87
C LEU A 80 11.84 -19.58 -14.61
N GLY A 81 10.79 -18.96 -14.07
CA GLY A 81 10.07 -19.49 -12.92
C GLY A 81 9.24 -20.74 -13.19
N ASP A 82 9.01 -21.11 -14.46
CA ASP A 82 8.33 -22.37 -14.80
C ASP A 82 9.28 -23.57 -14.64
N THR A 83 10.59 -23.33 -14.81
CA THR A 83 11.65 -24.33 -14.61
C THR A 83 12.26 -24.27 -13.21
N ASP A 84 12.41 -23.07 -12.65
CA ASP A 84 12.99 -22.86 -11.32
C ASP A 84 11.94 -22.34 -10.34
N ARG A 85 11.47 -23.24 -9.47
CA ARG A 85 10.48 -22.91 -8.43
C ARG A 85 10.98 -21.84 -7.46
N ARG A 86 12.28 -21.78 -7.18
CA ARG A 86 12.87 -20.79 -6.27
C ARG A 86 12.80 -19.41 -6.91
N HIS A 87 13.11 -19.31 -8.20
CA HIS A 87 12.95 -18.07 -8.96
C HIS A 87 11.50 -17.58 -8.91
N ARG A 88 10.53 -18.46 -9.19
CA ARG A 88 9.09 -18.11 -9.13
C ARG A 88 8.67 -17.62 -7.76
N TRP A 89 9.17 -18.25 -6.70
CA TRP A 89 8.92 -17.82 -5.32
C TRP A 89 9.50 -16.44 -5.05
N THR A 90 10.74 -16.19 -5.47
CA THR A 90 11.41 -14.88 -5.31
C THR A 90 10.68 -13.77 -6.08
N GLU A 91 10.15 -14.02 -7.28
CA GLU A 91 9.32 -13.04 -8.01
C GLU A 91 8.01 -12.74 -7.27
N LYS A 92 7.35 -13.77 -6.73
CA LYS A 92 6.13 -13.59 -5.93
C LYS A 92 6.41 -12.80 -4.66
N LEU A 93 7.55 -13.06 -4.01
CA LEU A 93 8.01 -12.30 -2.87
C LEU A 93 8.21 -10.84 -3.25
N LEU A 94 8.98 -10.54 -4.31
CA LEU A 94 9.18 -9.16 -4.78
C LEU A 94 7.86 -8.43 -4.98
N TYR A 95 6.90 -9.03 -5.70
CA TYR A 95 5.62 -8.38 -5.94
C TYR A 95 4.80 -8.16 -4.67
N ALA A 96 4.85 -9.09 -3.71
CA ALA A 96 4.20 -8.92 -2.42
C ALA A 96 4.85 -7.78 -1.62
N GLU A 97 6.19 -7.69 -1.63
CA GLU A 97 6.94 -6.62 -0.97
C GLU A 97 6.69 -5.25 -1.61
N GLU A 98 6.65 -5.16 -2.94
CA GLU A 98 6.32 -3.92 -3.64
C GLU A 98 4.93 -3.41 -3.24
N GLU A 99 3.93 -4.29 -3.22
CA GLU A 99 2.57 -3.95 -2.79
C GLU A 99 2.53 -3.52 -1.33
N TYR A 100 3.28 -4.21 -0.48
CA TYR A 100 3.38 -3.90 0.94
C TYR A 100 4.04 -2.54 1.18
N TRP A 101 5.16 -2.26 0.50
CA TRP A 101 5.83 -0.97 0.51
C TRP A 101 4.91 0.17 0.09
N GLU A 102 4.16 0.01 -1.00
CA GLU A 102 3.22 1.04 -1.47
C GLU A 102 2.13 1.32 -0.42
N ARG A 103 1.63 0.29 0.27
CA ARG A 103 0.66 0.46 1.37
C ARG A 103 1.26 1.27 2.51
N LEU A 104 2.47 0.93 2.96
CA LEU A 104 3.16 1.69 4.02
C LEU A 104 3.44 3.14 3.61
N SER A 105 3.93 3.33 2.39
CA SER A 105 4.29 4.65 1.85
C SER A 105 3.07 5.57 1.72
N SER A 106 1.91 5.02 1.35
CA SER A 106 0.65 5.77 1.24
C SER A 106 0.22 6.44 2.55
N ALA A 107 0.57 5.87 3.70
CA ALA A 107 0.24 6.42 5.02
C ALA A 107 0.83 7.82 5.23
N LYS A 108 2.03 8.06 4.71
CA LYS A 108 2.71 9.36 4.79
C LYS A 108 1.92 10.43 4.05
N ASP A 109 1.47 10.10 2.85
CA ASP A 109 0.83 11.07 1.97
C ASP A 109 -0.64 11.29 2.32
N GLN A 110 -1.34 10.24 2.75
CA GLN A 110 -2.74 10.31 3.16
C GLN A 110 -2.93 11.02 4.50
N TYR A 111 -2.09 10.68 5.49
CA TYR A 111 -2.28 11.14 6.88
C TYR A 111 -1.18 12.08 7.35
N ALA A 112 0.09 11.66 7.28
CA ALA A 112 1.19 12.36 7.94
C ALA A 112 1.44 13.77 7.37
N LYS A 113 1.31 13.97 6.05
CA LYS A 113 1.39 15.31 5.42
C LYS A 113 0.35 16.26 6.00
N ALA A 114 -0.90 15.80 6.11
CA ALA A 114 -2.02 16.62 6.58
C ALA A 114 -1.90 16.98 8.07
N MET A 115 -1.24 16.15 8.88
CA MET A 115 -1.05 16.37 10.31
C MET A 115 0.05 17.41 10.64
N THR A 116 0.94 17.71 9.70
CA THR A 116 2.15 18.53 9.95
C THR A 116 1.85 19.93 10.52
N ARG A 117 0.66 20.48 10.28
CA ARG A 117 0.28 21.83 10.74
C ARG A 117 -0.46 21.86 12.08
N LYS A 118 -1.20 20.81 12.43
CA LYS A 118 -2.18 20.83 13.54
C LYS A 118 -1.95 19.76 14.61
N TYR A 119 -1.30 18.66 14.24
CA TYR A 119 -1.11 17.48 15.10
C TYR A 119 0.28 16.89 14.90
N SER A 120 1.30 17.74 14.84
CA SER A 120 2.68 17.36 14.54
C SER A 120 3.26 16.38 15.57
N GLU A 121 2.84 16.50 16.83
CA GLU A 121 3.24 15.65 17.94
C GLU A 121 2.78 14.20 17.76
N PHE A 122 1.56 13.98 17.24
CA PHE A 122 1.03 12.64 16.99
C PHE A 122 1.54 12.04 15.68
N LYS A 123 1.92 12.88 14.71
CA LYS A 123 2.44 12.45 13.41
C LYS A 123 3.67 11.55 13.58
N ASP A 124 4.61 11.98 14.41
CA ASP A 124 5.87 11.24 14.59
C ASP A 124 5.67 9.95 15.38
N ILE A 125 4.70 9.91 16.30
CA ILE A 125 4.38 8.70 17.04
C ILE A 125 3.70 7.67 16.13
N LEU A 126 2.72 8.10 15.31
CA LEU A 126 1.88 7.20 14.54
C LEU A 126 2.50 6.79 13.19
N PHE A 127 3.12 7.72 12.46
CA PHE A 127 3.47 7.50 11.05
C PHE A 127 4.97 7.45 10.77
N LYS A 128 5.83 7.97 11.66
CA LYS A 128 7.28 7.84 11.50
C LYS A 128 7.76 6.39 11.53
N PRO A 129 7.27 5.50 12.43
CA PRO A 129 7.69 4.10 12.43
C PRO A 129 7.37 3.40 11.09
N LEU A 130 6.19 3.68 10.52
CA LEU A 130 5.79 3.17 9.21
C LEU A 130 6.68 3.71 8.08
N ALA A 131 6.99 5.00 8.11
CA ALA A 131 7.83 5.64 7.09
C ALA A 131 9.28 5.15 7.13
N ASP A 132 9.83 4.91 8.32
CA ASP A 132 11.18 4.37 8.48
C ASP A 132 11.24 2.90 8.03
N LEU A 133 10.24 2.09 8.39
CA LEU A 133 10.14 0.71 7.90
C LEU A 133 9.98 0.68 6.38
N ALA A 134 9.15 1.54 5.79
CA ALA A 134 8.94 1.60 4.34
C ALA A 134 10.25 1.83 3.57
N LYS A 135 11.20 2.62 4.10
CA LYS A 135 12.52 2.80 3.45
C LYS A 135 13.28 1.48 3.38
N VAL A 136 13.29 0.72 4.48
CA VAL A 136 14.00 -0.57 4.54
C VAL A 136 13.34 -1.60 3.64
N ILE A 137 12.01 -1.63 3.56
CA ILE A 137 11.28 -2.51 2.63
C ILE A 137 11.58 -2.13 1.17
N PHE A 138 11.70 -0.84 0.85
CA PHE A 138 12.09 -0.40 -0.49
C PHE A 138 13.48 -0.93 -0.87
N ASP A 139 14.46 -0.79 0.02
CA ASP A 139 15.83 -1.29 -0.19
C ASP A 139 15.82 -2.83 -0.34
N PHE A 140 14.97 -3.52 0.43
CA PHE A 140 14.78 -4.97 0.31
C PHE A 140 14.19 -5.37 -1.05
N CYS A 141 13.20 -4.62 -1.56
CA CYS A 141 12.66 -4.84 -2.91
C CYS A 141 13.74 -4.67 -3.99
N GLN A 142 14.55 -3.61 -3.91
CA GLN A 142 15.64 -3.37 -4.85
C GLN A 142 16.65 -4.53 -4.83
N ARG A 143 17.01 -5.00 -3.63
CA ARG A 143 17.88 -6.17 -3.48
C ARG A 143 17.29 -7.42 -4.13
N ILE A 144 16.02 -7.74 -3.88
CA ILE A 144 15.38 -8.91 -4.49
C ILE A 144 15.39 -8.78 -6.02
N GLN A 145 15.10 -7.58 -6.54
CA GLN A 145 15.13 -7.31 -7.97
C GLN A 145 16.52 -7.56 -8.58
N GLU A 146 17.59 -7.07 -7.95
CA GLU A 146 18.98 -7.32 -8.38
C GLU A 146 19.32 -8.82 -8.43
N TRP A 147 18.82 -9.60 -7.46
CA TRP A 147 18.98 -11.05 -7.42
C TRP A 147 18.21 -11.77 -8.53
N LEU A 148 17.01 -11.29 -8.87
CA LEU A 148 16.23 -11.84 -9.98
C LEU A 148 16.87 -11.52 -11.33
N GLU A 149 17.45 -10.33 -11.49
CA GLU A 149 18.19 -9.94 -12.70
C GLU A 149 19.48 -10.76 -12.87
N ASN A 150 20.16 -11.11 -11.77
CA ASN A 150 21.40 -11.88 -11.75
C ASN A 150 21.21 -13.27 -11.14
N TRP A 151 20.19 -14.01 -11.60
CA TRP A 151 19.77 -15.26 -10.95
C TRP A 151 20.90 -16.30 -10.85
N PRO A 152 21.31 -16.70 -9.61
CA PRO A 152 22.45 -17.59 -9.41
C PRO A 152 22.12 -19.09 -9.56
N GLY A 153 20.89 -19.43 -9.96
CA GLY A 153 20.46 -20.80 -10.22
C GLY A 153 20.57 -21.69 -9.00
N GLU A 154 21.26 -22.83 -9.15
CA GLU A 154 21.35 -23.86 -8.10
C GLU A 154 22.03 -23.38 -6.81
N SER A 155 22.91 -22.38 -6.91
CA SER A 155 23.64 -21.82 -5.76
C SER A 155 22.81 -20.86 -4.91
N PHE A 156 21.58 -20.53 -5.34
CA PHE A 156 20.68 -19.65 -4.62
C PHE A 156 20.25 -20.22 -3.26
N LYS A 157 20.56 -19.48 -2.19
CA LYS A 157 20.08 -19.74 -0.83
C LYS A 157 19.09 -18.65 -0.40
N PRO A 158 17.87 -19.01 0.04
CA PRO A 158 16.89 -18.02 0.50
C PRO A 158 17.38 -17.14 1.65
N SER A 159 18.27 -17.63 2.51
CA SER A 159 18.88 -16.86 3.61
C SER A 159 19.59 -15.60 3.13
N ASP A 160 20.13 -15.61 1.92
CA ASP A 160 20.99 -14.54 1.41
C ASP A 160 20.15 -13.33 0.92
N LEU A 161 18.84 -13.55 0.72
CA LEU A 161 17.90 -12.48 0.43
C LEU A 161 17.65 -11.59 1.64
N PHE A 162 17.53 -12.16 2.85
CA PHE A 162 17.06 -11.45 4.03
C PHE A 162 18.22 -10.86 4.86
N PRO A 163 18.52 -9.55 4.74
CA PRO A 163 19.60 -8.95 5.50
C PRO A 163 19.21 -8.79 6.98
N ALA A 164 20.19 -8.79 7.87
CA ALA A 164 19.97 -8.52 9.30
C ALA A 164 19.35 -7.14 9.55
N SER A 165 19.60 -6.17 8.66
CA SER A 165 19.02 -4.83 8.72
C SER A 165 17.49 -4.86 8.63
N LEU A 166 16.90 -5.75 7.82
CA LEU A 166 15.45 -5.92 7.71
C LEU A 166 14.86 -6.29 9.06
N TRP A 167 15.43 -7.30 9.73
CA TRP A 167 14.96 -7.74 11.03
C TRP A 167 15.13 -6.67 12.10
N SER A 168 16.25 -5.95 12.10
CA SER A 168 16.46 -4.82 13.02
C SER A 168 15.40 -3.72 12.86
N ALA A 169 14.97 -3.45 11.63
CA ALA A 169 13.93 -2.47 11.34
C ALA A 169 12.55 -2.92 11.84
N TYR A 170 12.21 -4.20 11.68
CA TYR A 170 10.99 -4.77 12.25
C TYR A 170 10.99 -4.73 13.79
N TRP A 171 12.12 -5.03 14.43
CA TRP A 171 12.24 -4.92 15.88
C TRP A 171 12.04 -3.48 16.37
N ALA A 172 12.73 -2.52 15.75
CA ALA A 172 12.57 -1.10 16.05
C ALA A 172 11.12 -0.63 15.79
N TYR A 173 10.44 -1.19 14.79
CA TYR A 173 9.03 -0.93 14.54
C TYR A 173 8.15 -1.48 15.67
N LEU A 174 8.35 -2.73 16.09
CA LEU A 174 7.54 -3.38 17.13
C LEU A 174 7.64 -2.67 18.48
N GLU A 175 8.83 -2.19 18.83
CA GLU A 175 9.05 -1.38 20.04
C GLU A 175 8.18 -0.11 20.05
N ARG A 176 8.08 0.57 18.89
CA ARG A 176 7.29 1.79 18.73
C ARG A 176 5.81 1.52 18.47
N TYR A 177 5.46 0.35 17.93
CA TYR A 177 4.09 -0.04 17.63
C TYR A 177 3.22 -0.06 18.89
N ALA A 178 3.75 -0.57 20.01
CA ALA A 178 3.02 -0.61 21.27
C ALA A 178 2.67 0.80 21.78
N GLU A 179 3.57 1.77 21.61
CA GLU A 179 3.32 3.18 21.92
C GLU A 179 2.27 3.78 20.99
N ALA A 180 2.44 3.62 19.67
CA ALA A 180 1.50 4.13 18.67
C ALA A 180 0.08 3.59 18.89
N ARG A 181 -0.05 2.30 19.24
CA ARG A 181 -1.34 1.67 19.52
C ARG A 181 -2.00 2.25 20.77
N ARG A 182 -1.26 2.35 21.88
CA ARG A 182 -1.77 2.96 23.12
C ARG A 182 -2.20 4.41 22.92
N THR A 183 -1.49 5.15 22.07
CA THR A 183 -1.87 6.52 21.74
C THR A 183 -3.19 6.56 20.97
N LEU A 184 -3.43 5.66 20.00
CA LEU A 184 -4.73 5.56 19.33
C LEU A 184 -5.85 5.16 20.29
N ASP A 185 -5.64 4.13 21.10
CA ASP A 185 -6.67 3.67 22.06
C ASP A 185 -7.01 4.78 23.08
N ARG A 186 -6.02 5.60 23.47
CA ARG A 186 -6.24 6.80 24.32
C ARG A 186 -7.04 7.88 23.60
N LEU A 187 -6.69 8.18 22.35
CA LEU A 187 -7.42 9.17 21.54
C LEU A 187 -8.88 8.75 21.32
N GLU A 188 -9.15 7.44 21.22
CA GLU A 188 -10.49 6.85 21.14
C GLU A 188 -11.26 7.04 22.46
N ALA A 189 -10.61 6.75 23.60
CA ALA A 189 -11.22 6.94 24.92
C ALA A 189 -11.56 8.42 25.22
N GLU A 190 -10.77 9.35 24.68
CA GLU A 190 -10.93 10.80 24.88
C GLU A 190 -11.84 11.49 23.85
N ASP A 191 -12.43 10.75 22.89
CA ASP A 191 -13.15 11.29 21.71
C ASP A 191 -12.41 12.47 21.06
N SER A 192 -11.11 12.27 20.83
CA SER A 192 -10.23 13.34 20.38
C SER A 192 -10.66 13.87 19.00
N PRO A 193 -10.65 15.20 18.77
CA PRO A 193 -10.93 15.78 17.46
C PRO A 193 -9.93 15.33 16.38
N LEU A 194 -8.77 14.78 16.78
CA LEU A 194 -7.83 14.15 15.87
C LEU A 194 -8.41 12.91 15.18
N LEU A 195 -9.24 12.10 15.85
CA LEU A 195 -9.84 10.93 15.23
C LEU A 195 -10.81 11.31 14.12
N ARG A 196 -11.67 12.30 14.36
CA ARG A 196 -12.57 12.84 13.34
C ARG A 196 -11.79 13.42 12.15
N PHE A 197 -10.65 14.06 12.42
CA PHE A 197 -9.75 14.51 11.36
C PHE A 197 -9.15 13.35 10.56
N LEU A 198 -8.74 12.27 11.22
CA LEU A 198 -8.20 11.08 10.56
C LEU A 198 -9.27 10.34 9.76
N GLU A 199 -10.51 10.24 10.25
CA GLU A 199 -11.66 9.66 9.53
C GLU A 199 -12.00 10.47 8.27
N GLN A 200 -12.03 11.80 8.39
CA GLN A 200 -12.22 12.69 7.24
C GLN A 200 -11.11 12.50 6.20
N ARG A 201 -9.88 12.24 6.65
CA ARG A 201 -8.75 11.95 5.76
C ARG A 201 -8.77 10.54 5.23
N GLN A 202 -9.28 9.56 5.97
CA GLN A 202 -9.48 8.22 5.46
C GLN A 202 -10.41 8.31 4.26
N ALA A 203 -11.54 9.02 4.37
CA ALA A 203 -12.50 9.19 3.27
C ALA A 203 -12.79 7.85 2.58
N ALA A 204 -12.46 7.72 1.29
CA ALA A 204 -12.62 6.49 0.52
C ALA A 204 -11.42 5.51 0.62
N ALA A 205 -10.39 5.81 1.40
CA ALA A 205 -9.23 4.93 1.56
C ALA A 205 -9.57 3.69 2.40
N LYS A 206 -9.09 2.54 1.93
CA LYS A 206 -9.32 1.21 2.50
C LYS A 206 -8.71 1.03 3.88
N TYR A 207 -7.54 1.62 4.13
CA TYR A 207 -6.81 1.40 5.36
C TYR A 207 -6.96 2.58 6.32
N SER A 208 -7.57 2.30 7.47
CA SER A 208 -7.56 3.20 8.62
C SER A 208 -6.14 3.28 9.23
N PRO A 209 -5.83 4.32 10.02
CA PRO A 209 -4.55 4.42 10.73
C PRO A 209 -4.24 3.18 11.59
N SER A 210 -5.25 2.65 12.29
CA SER A 210 -5.12 1.42 13.08
C SER A 210 -4.81 0.20 12.22
N ALA A 211 -5.46 0.07 11.04
CA ALA A 211 -5.19 -1.01 10.11
C ALA A 211 -3.77 -0.92 9.53
N LEU A 212 -3.31 0.29 9.19
CA LEU A 212 -1.95 0.54 8.68
C LEU A 212 -0.88 0.15 9.70
N LEU A 213 -1.07 0.48 10.97
CA LEU A 213 -0.15 0.09 12.05
C LEU A 213 -0.09 -1.43 12.27
N LEU A 214 -1.17 -2.15 11.96
CA LEU A 214 -1.20 -3.60 12.08
C LEU A 214 -0.48 -4.32 10.92
N LEU A 215 -0.37 -3.68 9.75
CA LEU A 215 0.18 -4.32 8.55
C LEU A 215 1.58 -4.94 8.77
N PRO A 216 2.56 -4.26 9.39
CA PRO A 216 3.87 -4.86 9.64
C PRO A 216 3.83 -6.04 10.61
N VAL A 217 2.93 -6.02 11.59
CA VAL A 217 2.75 -7.13 12.52
C VAL A 217 2.21 -8.35 11.78
N SER A 218 1.21 -8.17 10.91
CA SER A 218 0.67 -9.24 10.06
C SER A 218 1.70 -9.78 9.05
N SER A 219 2.54 -8.91 8.48
CA SER A 219 3.62 -9.29 7.55
C SER A 219 4.66 -10.21 8.20
N LEU A 220 5.00 -10.00 9.48
CA LEU A 220 5.91 -10.91 10.21
C LEU A 220 5.39 -12.34 10.32
N TYR A 221 4.07 -12.54 10.46
CA TYR A 221 3.47 -13.87 10.44
C TYR A 221 3.58 -14.55 9.08
N PHE A 222 3.62 -13.77 8.00
CA PHE A 222 3.83 -14.31 6.66
C PHE A 222 5.24 -14.87 6.53
N TYR A 223 6.29 -14.11 6.89
CA TYR A 223 7.68 -14.59 6.80
C TYR A 223 7.97 -15.80 7.69
N ARG A 224 7.28 -15.95 8.82
CA ARG A 224 7.46 -17.09 9.72
C ARG A 224 6.89 -18.40 9.16
N ASN A 225 5.89 -18.30 8.28
CA ASN A 225 5.17 -19.45 7.72
C ASN A 225 5.57 -19.77 6.26
N THR A 226 6.51 -19.02 5.70
CA THR A 226 7.14 -19.24 4.38
C THR A 226 8.51 -19.86 4.53
#